data_AF-A0A132A281-F1
#
_entry.id   AF-A0A132A281-F1
#
_cell.length_a   1.000
_cell.length_b   1.000
_cell.length_c   1.000
_cell.angle_alpha   90.00
_cell.angle_beta   90.00
_cell.angle_gamma   90.00
#
_symmetry.space_group_name_H-M   'P 1'
#
loop_
_entity.id
_entity.type
_entity.pdbx_description
1 polymer ?
#
loop_
_entity_poly.entity_id
_entity_poly.type
_entity_poly.pdbx_seq_one_letter_code
_entity_poly.pdbx_strand_id
1 'polypeptide(L)'
;MDVSMDDTNQTQPPVRINGSLMANYLHSKAVIIGFVTRADADGKRATIKTTDDEFIQIVFVQPLNFSLQPNQWIEAYGTVTGSHQFQCLKFSHFQPEVSANFNCKNYNKFIQYYLTHLDRLNIRESNDEEQQPILKVINNDFEIDWNNASKKEGGVNALDDTMKEYDSWN
;
A
#
# COMPACT_ATOMS: atom_id res chain seq x y z
N MET A 1 46.04 10.23 -12.84
CA MET A 1 44.89 10.92 -12.24
C MET A 1 43.70 10.07 -12.61
N ASP A 2 43.28 9.23 -11.67
CA ASP A 2 42.23 8.26 -11.90
C ASP A 2 40.87 8.91 -11.59
N VAL A 3 39.94 8.74 -12.50
CA VAL A 3 38.61 9.36 -12.44
C VAL A 3 37.72 8.39 -11.68
N SER A 4 37.43 8.66 -10.40
CA SER A 4 36.39 7.91 -9.69
C SER A 4 35.02 8.38 -10.21
N MET A 5 34.56 7.70 -11.25
CA MET A 5 33.17 7.70 -11.67
C MET A 5 32.32 6.99 -10.62
N ASP A 6 31.21 7.64 -10.31
CA ASP A 6 29.93 7.05 -9.98
C ASP A 6 29.71 6.52 -8.54
N ASP A 7 29.29 7.44 -7.68
CA ASP A 7 28.55 7.14 -6.45
C ASP A 7 27.05 7.41 -6.66
N THR A 8 26.49 7.00 -7.81
CA THR A 8 25.05 6.76 -7.88
C THR A 8 24.75 5.47 -7.11
N ASN A 9 24.77 5.59 -5.78
CA ASN A 9 23.99 4.70 -4.93
C ASN A 9 22.53 4.79 -5.41
N GLN A 10 22.16 3.94 -6.37
CA GLN A 10 20.78 3.70 -6.80
C GLN A 10 20.04 3.15 -5.59
N THR A 11 19.61 4.07 -4.73
CA THR A 11 18.73 3.75 -3.61
C THR A 11 17.42 3.34 -4.26
N GLN A 12 17.14 2.03 -4.21
CA GLN A 12 15.87 1.49 -4.71
C GLN A 12 14.72 2.35 -4.19
N PRO A 13 13.75 2.68 -5.06
CA PRO A 13 12.62 3.50 -4.65
C PRO A 13 11.89 2.81 -3.48
N PRO A 14 11.41 3.56 -2.49
CA PRO A 14 10.74 2.96 -1.34
C PRO A 14 9.50 2.19 -1.77
N VAL A 15 9.35 0.99 -1.23
CA VAL A 15 8.21 0.12 -1.51
C VAL A 15 6.99 0.57 -0.70
N ARG A 16 5.82 0.66 -1.34
CA ARG A 16 4.56 0.86 -0.62
C ARG A 16 4.09 -0.47 -0.04
N ILE A 17 3.84 -0.51 1.26
CA ILE A 17 3.42 -1.72 1.98
C ILE A 17 2.32 -1.40 2.99
N ASN A 18 1.64 -2.45 3.43
CA ASN A 18 0.68 -2.41 4.51
C ASN A 18 1.28 -2.96 5.82
N GLY A 19 0.53 -2.88 6.94
CA GLY A 19 1.02 -3.32 8.25
C GLY A 19 1.34 -4.81 8.29
N SER A 20 0.47 -5.65 7.71
CA SER A 20 0.66 -7.11 7.67
C SER A 20 1.92 -7.55 6.93
N LEU A 21 2.48 -6.69 6.07
CA LEU A 21 3.66 -6.98 5.27
C LEU A 21 4.96 -6.57 5.95
N MET A 22 4.94 -5.81 7.05
CA MET A 22 6.15 -5.23 7.66
C MET A 22 7.21 -6.27 8.00
N ALA A 23 6.83 -7.46 8.46
CA ALA A 23 7.79 -8.53 8.77
C ALA A 23 8.61 -8.98 7.54
N ASN A 24 8.06 -8.87 6.33
CA ASN A 24 8.74 -9.24 5.09
C ASN A 24 9.69 -8.15 4.57
N TYR A 25 9.59 -6.93 5.10
CA TYR A 25 10.33 -5.75 4.65
C TYR A 25 11.23 -5.16 5.76
N LEU A 26 11.66 -5.99 6.72
CA LEU A 26 12.57 -5.56 7.77
C LEU A 26 13.81 -4.89 7.18
N HIS A 27 14.19 -3.76 7.76
CA HIS A 27 15.32 -2.91 7.34
C HIS A 27 15.16 -2.23 5.97
N SER A 28 14.07 -2.47 5.24
CA SER A 28 13.79 -1.82 3.96
C SER A 28 13.21 -0.41 4.14
N LYS A 29 13.45 0.46 3.14
CA LYS A 29 12.76 1.74 3.00
C LYS A 29 11.36 1.49 2.45
N ALA A 30 10.35 2.02 3.13
CA ALA A 30 8.97 1.84 2.72
C ALA A 30 8.11 3.08 2.93
N VAL A 31 6.90 3.03 2.39
CA VAL A 31 5.82 3.99 2.63
C VAL A 31 4.61 3.23 3.17
N ILE A 32 4.07 3.69 4.29
CA ILE A 32 2.89 3.13 4.95
C ILE A 32 1.83 4.23 5.13
N ILE A 33 0.58 3.89 4.88
CA ILE A 33 -0.57 4.77 5.12
C ILE A 33 -1.44 4.19 6.23
N GLY A 34 -1.91 5.06 7.11
CA GLY A 34 -2.88 4.70 8.15
C GLY A 34 -3.40 5.93 8.86
N PHE A 35 -4.33 5.73 9.79
CA PHE A 35 -4.87 6.81 10.61
C PHE A 35 -4.38 6.72 12.04
N VAL A 36 -4.13 7.88 12.65
CA VAL A 36 -3.63 8.00 14.01
C VAL A 36 -4.70 7.56 15.00
N THR A 37 -4.38 6.56 15.82
CA THR A 37 -5.24 6.11 16.92
C THR A 37 -4.77 6.68 18.25
N ARG A 38 -3.47 6.92 18.38
CA ARG A 38 -2.86 7.55 19.55
C ARG A 38 -1.57 8.28 19.16
N ALA A 39 -1.33 9.44 19.74
CA ALA A 39 -0.04 10.13 19.66
C ALA A 39 0.51 10.33 21.08
N ASP A 40 1.82 10.16 21.25
CA ASP A 40 2.49 10.46 22.52
C ASP A 40 2.65 11.98 22.67
N ALA A 41 2.57 12.47 23.91
CA ALA A 41 2.66 13.90 24.23
C ALA A 41 4.04 14.51 23.90
N ASP A 42 5.09 13.68 23.80
CA ASP A 42 6.44 14.11 23.44
C ASP A 42 6.66 14.21 21.92
N GLY A 43 5.65 13.86 21.11
CA GLY A 43 5.72 13.90 19.66
C GLY A 43 6.73 12.92 19.04
N LYS A 44 7.30 11.98 19.83
CA LYS A 44 8.30 11.02 19.33
C LYS A 44 7.68 9.75 18.78
N ARG A 45 6.44 9.44 19.18
CA ARG A 45 5.75 8.23 18.75
C ARG A 45 4.29 8.48 18.47
N ALA A 46 3.75 7.71 17.53
CA ALA A 46 2.32 7.57 17.31
C ALA A 46 1.99 6.10 17.06
N THR A 47 0.79 5.69 17.44
CA THR A 47 0.19 4.43 16.98
C THR A 47 -0.78 4.77 15.86
N ILE A 48 -0.67 4.06 14.74
CA ILE A 48 -1.63 4.15 13.65
C ILE A 48 -2.29 2.81 13.43
N LYS A 49 -3.51 2.85 12.89
CA LYS A 49 -4.15 1.68 12.27
C LYS A 49 -3.99 1.81 10.75
N THR A 50 -3.34 0.83 10.13
CA THR A 50 -3.07 0.80 8.68
C THR A 50 -4.33 0.46 7.90
N THR A 51 -4.25 0.57 6.57
CA THR A 51 -5.39 0.33 5.67
C THR A 51 -5.88 -1.12 5.65
N ASP A 52 -5.06 -2.06 6.10
CA ASP A 52 -5.36 -3.49 6.29
C ASP A 52 -5.69 -3.84 7.75
N ASP A 53 -6.07 -2.84 8.55
CA ASP A 53 -6.51 -2.97 9.93
C ASP A 53 -5.45 -3.36 10.97
N GLU A 54 -4.17 -3.40 10.59
CA GLU A 54 -3.07 -3.66 11.50
C GLU A 54 -2.66 -2.44 12.33
N PHE A 55 -2.28 -2.65 13.58
CA PHE A 55 -1.82 -1.59 14.46
C PHE A 55 -0.30 -1.56 14.52
N ILE A 56 0.29 -0.41 14.19
CA ILE A 56 1.74 -0.26 14.15
C ILE A 56 2.18 0.99 14.89
N GLN A 57 3.39 0.94 15.45
CA GLN A 57 4.04 2.08 16.09
C GLN A 57 4.92 2.82 15.08
N ILE A 58 4.62 4.10 14.89
CA ILE A 58 5.45 5.06 14.18
C ILE A 58 6.38 5.72 15.20
N VAL A 59 7.68 5.63 14.97
CA VAL A 59 8.72 6.31 15.76
C VAL A 59 9.32 7.41 14.90
N PHE A 60 9.13 8.66 15.28
CA PHE A 60 9.67 9.81 14.54
C PHE A 60 11.14 10.03 14.91
N VAL A 61 12.00 10.24 13.90
CA VAL A 61 13.43 10.53 14.15
C VAL A 61 13.63 11.83 14.93
N GLN A 62 12.73 12.79 14.73
CA GLN A 62 12.67 14.02 15.52
C GLN A 62 11.26 14.18 16.08
N PRO A 63 11.11 14.72 17.31
CA PRO A 63 9.81 15.07 17.86
C PRO A 63 9.03 15.96 16.90
N LEU A 64 7.73 15.70 16.75
CA LEU A 64 6.85 16.58 16.00
C LEU A 64 6.72 17.94 16.69
N ASN A 65 6.77 19.02 15.91
CA ASN A 65 6.51 20.38 16.37
C ASN A 65 5.01 20.71 16.44
N PHE A 66 4.13 19.76 16.16
CA PHE A 66 2.68 19.87 16.26
C PHE A 66 2.09 18.57 16.79
N SER A 67 0.85 18.64 17.28
CA SER A 67 0.11 17.47 17.75
C SER A 67 -0.64 16.81 16.60
N LEU A 68 -0.37 15.51 16.37
CA LEU A 68 -1.21 14.68 15.53
C LEU A 68 -2.59 14.52 16.16
N GLN A 69 -3.63 14.68 15.35
CA GLN A 69 -5.01 14.51 15.80
C GLN A 69 -5.43 13.05 15.71
N PRO A 70 -6.27 12.53 16.62
CA PRO A 70 -6.93 11.25 16.44
C PRO A 70 -7.71 11.22 15.12
N ASN A 71 -7.73 10.06 14.46
CA ASN A 71 -8.36 9.84 13.15
C ASN A 71 -7.75 10.63 11.98
N GLN A 72 -6.62 11.33 12.20
CA GLN A 72 -5.88 11.97 11.12
C GLN A 72 -5.17 10.90 10.30
N TRP A 73 -5.40 10.92 8.99
CA TRP A 73 -4.67 10.08 8.04
C TRP A 73 -3.27 10.63 7.82
N ILE A 74 -2.29 9.73 7.84
CA ILE A 74 -0.89 10.04 7.54
C ILE A 74 -0.34 9.06 6.51
N GLU A 75 0.59 9.57 5.69
CA GLU A 75 1.49 8.76 4.87
C GLU A 75 2.89 8.93 5.45
N ALA A 76 3.47 7.84 5.96
CA ALA A 76 4.79 7.82 6.57
C ALA A 76 5.79 7.16 5.64
N TYR A 77 6.89 7.86 5.35
CA TYR A 77 8.07 7.35 4.67
C TYR A 77 9.17 7.09 5.69
N GLY A 78 9.81 5.92 5.61
CA GLY A 78 10.75 5.51 6.63
C GLY A 78 11.36 4.14 6.43
N THR A 79 11.89 3.59 7.51
CA THR A 79 12.48 2.25 7.57
C THR A 79 11.65 1.35 8.49
N VAL A 80 11.38 0.14 8.04
CA VAL A 80 10.78 -0.89 8.89
C VAL A 80 11.84 -1.39 9.87
N THR A 81 11.61 -1.22 11.17
CA THR A 81 12.56 -1.62 12.22
C THR A 81 12.10 -2.85 13.02
N GLY A 82 10.85 -3.24 12.87
CA GLY A 82 10.28 -4.46 13.43
C GLY A 82 8.93 -4.77 12.78
N SER A 83 8.34 -5.93 13.10
CA SER A 83 7.05 -6.36 12.51
C SER A 83 5.88 -5.42 12.78
N HIS A 84 5.98 -4.57 13.81
CA HIS A 84 4.97 -3.55 14.15
C HIS A 84 5.60 -2.20 14.49
N GLN A 85 6.86 -1.97 14.10
CA GLN A 85 7.57 -0.73 14.39
C GLN A 85 8.18 -0.15 13.12
N PHE A 86 7.92 1.14 12.91
CA PHE A 86 8.32 1.87 11.72
C PHE A 86 9.04 3.17 12.12
N GLN A 87 10.31 3.29 11.76
CA GLN A 87 11.07 4.51 11.97
C GLN A 87 10.78 5.51 10.86
N CYS A 88 9.99 6.54 11.17
CA CYS A 88 9.55 7.56 10.24
C CYS A 88 10.61 8.65 10.04
N LEU A 89 11.00 8.84 8.78
CA LEU A 89 11.93 9.86 8.33
C LEU A 89 11.22 11.11 7.83
N LYS A 90 10.10 10.92 7.14
CA LYS A 90 9.25 11.98 6.60
C LYS A 90 7.81 11.50 6.66
N PHE A 91 6.88 12.42 6.83
CA PHE A 91 5.47 12.09 6.68
C PHE A 91 4.70 13.27 6.13
N SER A 92 3.54 12.96 5.57
CA SER A 92 2.50 13.92 5.23
C SER A 92 1.23 13.54 5.96
N HIS A 93 0.34 14.50 6.18
CA HIS A 93 -1.01 14.23 6.67
C HIS A 93 -2.02 14.61 5.59
N PHE A 94 -3.12 13.90 5.55
CA PHE A 94 -4.15 14.14 4.54
C PHE A 94 -5.08 15.23 5.06
N GLN A 95 -5.54 16.07 4.14
CA GLN A 95 -6.61 17.02 4.46
C GLN A 95 -7.90 16.23 4.77
N PRO A 96 -8.80 16.77 5.61
CA PRO A 96 -10.04 16.08 5.99
C PRO A 96 -10.88 15.64 4.78
N GLU A 97 -10.93 16.46 3.72
CA GLU A 97 -11.71 16.20 2.51
C GLU A 97 -11.19 14.98 1.72
N VAL A 98 -9.87 14.82 1.69
CA VAL A 98 -9.20 13.67 1.04
C VAL A 98 -9.41 12.40 1.87
N SER A 99 -9.33 12.55 3.19
CA SER A 99 -9.45 11.46 4.16
C SER A 99 -10.85 10.85 4.20
N ALA A 100 -11.89 11.68 4.06
CA ALA A 100 -13.30 11.26 4.15
C ALA A 100 -13.69 10.22 3.09
N ASN A 101 -13.04 10.25 1.94
CA ASN A 101 -13.34 9.38 0.80
C ASN A 101 -12.24 8.34 0.54
N PHE A 102 -11.27 8.20 1.44
CA PHE A 102 -10.17 7.26 1.25
C PHE A 102 -10.69 5.81 1.32
N ASN A 103 -10.55 5.07 0.22
CA ASN A 103 -11.03 3.70 0.12
C ASN A 103 -9.90 2.70 0.44
N CYS A 104 -9.83 2.28 1.70
CA CYS A 104 -8.83 1.32 2.18
C CYS A 104 -8.82 0.02 1.38
N LYS A 105 -10.01 -0.49 1.01
CA LYS A 105 -10.15 -1.75 0.27
C LYS A 105 -9.50 -1.65 -1.11
N ASN A 106 -9.73 -0.56 -1.83
CA ASN A 106 -9.11 -0.33 -3.13
C ASN A 106 -7.60 -0.06 -3.02
N TYR A 107 -7.17 0.66 -1.97
CA TYR A 107 -5.75 0.86 -1.71
C TYR A 107 -5.02 -0.45 -1.45
N ASN A 108 -5.59 -1.34 -0.62
CA ASN A 108 -5.01 -2.66 -0.34
C ASN A 108 -4.89 -3.51 -1.61
N LYS A 109 -5.91 -3.48 -2.48
CA LYS A 109 -5.84 -4.14 -3.81
C LYS A 109 -4.73 -3.56 -4.67
N PHE A 110 -4.57 -2.23 -4.67
CA PHE A 110 -3.49 -1.57 -5.37
C PHE A 110 -2.12 -2.05 -4.87
N ILE A 111 -1.91 -2.13 -3.54
CA ILE A 111 -0.66 -2.64 -2.97
C ILE A 111 -0.37 -4.07 -3.44
N GLN A 112 -1.37 -4.96 -3.44
CA GLN A 112 -1.20 -6.32 -3.93
C GLN A 112 -0.75 -6.36 -5.40
N TYR A 113 -1.40 -5.60 -6.29
CA TYR A 113 -1.01 -5.54 -7.70
C TYR A 113 0.37 -4.90 -7.90
N TYR A 114 0.65 -3.83 -7.16
CA TYR A 114 1.93 -3.13 -7.20
C TYR A 114 3.08 -4.06 -6.83
N LEU A 115 2.98 -4.79 -5.71
CA LEU A 115 4.01 -5.72 -5.27
C LEU A 115 4.17 -6.90 -6.23
N THR A 116 3.06 -7.47 -6.70
CA THR A 116 3.09 -8.52 -7.73
C THR A 116 3.80 -8.06 -8.99
N HIS A 117 3.62 -6.79 -9.38
CA HIS A 117 4.29 -6.23 -10.55
C HIS A 117 5.78 -6.00 -10.29
N LEU A 118 6.15 -5.47 -9.12
CA LEU A 118 7.55 -5.29 -8.74
C LEU A 118 8.32 -6.62 -8.72
N ASP A 119 7.74 -7.67 -8.16
CA ASP A 119 8.37 -9.00 -8.13
C ASP A 119 8.64 -9.51 -9.54
N ARG A 120 7.70 -9.31 -10.47
CA ARG A 120 7.89 -9.68 -11.87
C ARG A 120 9.00 -8.89 -12.57
N LEU A 121 9.15 -7.61 -12.23
CA LEU A 121 10.25 -6.79 -12.78
C LEU A 121 11.59 -7.25 -12.22
N ASN A 122 11.68 -7.48 -10.91
CA ASN A 122 12.89 -7.99 -10.26
C ASN A 122 13.31 -9.37 -10.82
N ILE A 123 12.36 -10.28 -11.06
CA ILE A 123 12.63 -11.58 -11.69
C ILE A 123 13.16 -11.41 -13.12
N ARG A 124 12.65 -10.44 -13.88
CA ARG A 124 13.12 -10.18 -15.25
C ARG A 124 14.54 -9.63 -15.26
N GLU A 125 14.89 -8.79 -14.29
CA GLU A 125 16.26 -8.26 -14.13
C GLU A 125 17.22 -9.35 -13.62
N SER A 126 16.76 -10.29 -12.78
CA SER A 126 17.57 -11.40 -12.28
C SER A 126 17.68 -12.59 -13.24
N ASN A 127 16.93 -12.64 -14.34
CA ASN A 127 17.08 -13.73 -15.32
C ASN A 127 18.38 -13.60 -16.16
N ASP A 128 19.17 -12.55 -15.94
CA ASP A 128 20.56 -12.47 -16.39
C ASP A 128 21.57 -13.08 -15.38
N GLU A 129 21.19 -13.34 -14.12
CA GLU A 129 21.99 -14.11 -13.14
C GLU A 129 21.10 -14.85 -12.11
N GLU A 130 21.05 -16.18 -12.17
CA GLU A 130 20.25 -17.07 -11.31
C GLU A 130 20.24 -16.72 -9.81
N GLN A 131 19.18 -16.08 -9.32
CA GLN A 131 18.84 -16.05 -7.90
C GLN A 131 17.34 -16.31 -7.69
N GLN A 132 17.03 -17.18 -6.72
CA GLN A 132 15.68 -17.65 -6.38
C GLN A 132 14.80 -16.53 -5.78
N PRO A 133 13.48 -16.50 -6.08
CA PRO A 133 12.59 -15.43 -5.60
C PRO A 133 12.36 -15.49 -4.09
N ILE A 134 12.43 -14.32 -3.44
CA ILE A 134 12.33 -14.14 -1.97
C ILE A 134 10.88 -14.17 -1.45
N LEU A 135 9.87 -14.11 -2.32
CA LEU A 135 8.47 -14.15 -1.89
C LEU A 135 7.83 -15.51 -2.19
N LYS A 136 7.72 -16.33 -1.13
CA LYS A 136 6.68 -17.38 -1.09
C LYS A 136 5.34 -16.68 -1.02
N VAL A 137 4.74 -16.46 -2.19
CA VAL A 137 3.32 -16.12 -2.31
C VAL A 137 2.55 -17.18 -1.53
N ILE A 138 1.93 -16.79 -0.42
CA ILE A 138 0.95 -17.63 0.25
C ILE A 138 -0.29 -17.56 -0.63
N ASN A 139 -0.36 -18.48 -1.60
CA ASN A 139 -1.54 -18.69 -2.43
C ASN A 139 -2.69 -19.12 -1.52
N ASN A 140 -3.58 -18.19 -1.19
CA ASN A 140 -4.96 -18.53 -0.89
C ASN A 140 -5.80 -18.08 -2.09
N ASP A 141 -6.03 -19.06 -2.97
CA ASP A 141 -7.10 -19.19 -3.97
C ASP A 141 -7.53 -17.93 -4.72
N PHE A 142 -7.06 -17.80 -5.97
CA PHE A 142 -7.89 -17.27 -7.05
C PHE A 142 -7.44 -17.88 -8.39
N GLU A 143 -8.18 -18.88 -8.87
CA GLU A 143 -8.23 -19.18 -10.31
C GLU A 143 -8.94 -18.00 -10.99
N ILE A 144 -8.19 -17.25 -11.79
CA ILE A 144 -8.78 -16.35 -12.79
C ILE A 144 -8.69 -17.08 -14.13
N ASP A 145 -9.81 -17.64 -14.57
CA ASP A 145 -9.94 -18.21 -15.91
C ASP A 145 -10.00 -17.10 -16.95
N TRP A 146 -8.85 -16.82 -17.57
CA TRP A 146 -8.70 -15.80 -18.61
C TRP A 146 -9.26 -16.21 -19.99
N ASN A 147 -9.89 -17.40 -20.12
CA ASN A 147 -10.37 -17.89 -21.42
C ASN A 147 -11.84 -17.56 -21.75
N ASN A 148 -12.60 -16.89 -20.88
CA ASN A 148 -14.02 -16.59 -21.14
C ASN A 148 -14.34 -15.12 -21.49
N ALA A 149 -13.34 -14.25 -21.66
CA ALA A 149 -13.57 -12.85 -22.01
C ALA A 149 -13.74 -12.57 -23.52
N SER A 150 -13.73 -13.59 -24.38
CA SER A 150 -13.76 -13.41 -25.84
C SER A 150 -14.69 -14.40 -26.55
N LYS A 151 -15.97 -14.44 -26.19
CA LYS A 151 -17.05 -14.90 -27.08
C LYS A 151 -18.44 -14.60 -26.50
N LYS A 152 -19.05 -13.51 -26.97
CA LYS A 152 -20.47 -13.43 -27.38
C LYS A 152 -20.79 -11.99 -27.82
N GLU A 153 -20.35 -11.63 -29.02
CA GLU A 153 -21.20 -10.82 -29.90
C GLU A 153 -22.12 -11.79 -30.65
N GLY A 154 -23.42 -11.54 -30.60
CA GLY A 154 -24.46 -12.37 -31.21
C GLY A 154 -25.81 -12.05 -30.55
N GLY A 155 -26.47 -11.00 -31.05
CA GLY A 155 -27.62 -10.34 -30.42
C GLY A 155 -28.90 -11.17 -30.29
N VAL A 156 -29.87 -10.64 -29.54
CA VAL A 156 -31.23 -10.24 -29.96
C VAL A 156 -31.80 -9.32 -28.86
N ASN A 157 -32.48 -8.24 -29.27
CA ASN A 157 -33.35 -7.29 -28.55
C ASN A 157 -33.78 -7.61 -27.09
N ALA A 158 -33.54 -6.66 -26.19
CA ALA A 158 -34.39 -6.37 -25.03
C ALA A 158 -34.19 -4.91 -24.59
N LEU A 159 -34.65 -3.98 -25.43
CA LEU A 159 -34.97 -2.60 -25.04
C LEU A 159 -36.50 -2.53 -24.85
N ASP A 160 -36.98 -3.13 -23.76
CA ASP A 160 -38.28 -2.88 -23.15
C ASP A 160 -38.28 -3.67 -21.82
N ASP A 161 -38.98 -3.20 -20.79
CA ASP A 161 -39.23 -3.88 -19.50
C ASP A 161 -38.39 -3.57 -18.24
N THR A 162 -37.68 -2.43 -18.12
CA THR A 162 -37.25 -1.96 -16.77
C THR A 162 -37.67 -0.53 -16.44
N MET A 163 -38.80 -0.09 -16.98
CA MET A 163 -39.39 1.24 -16.69
C MET A 163 -40.86 1.12 -16.26
N LYS A 164 -41.15 0.21 -15.32
CA LYS A 164 -42.50 0.02 -14.72
C LYS A 164 -42.52 -0.38 -13.23
N GLU A 165 -41.52 0.00 -12.43
CA GLU A 165 -41.58 -0.20 -10.97
C GLU A 165 -41.07 1.03 -10.19
N TYR A 166 -41.64 2.20 -10.48
CA TYR A 166 -41.46 3.40 -9.64
C TYR A 166 -42.78 4.14 -9.33
N ASP A 167 -43.93 3.49 -9.53
CA ASP A 167 -45.27 3.99 -9.15
C ASP A 167 -46.04 2.93 -8.34
N SER A 168 -45.48 2.51 -7.21
CA SER A 168 -46.27 2.10 -6.05
C SER A 168 -45.42 2.37 -4.82
N TRP A 169 -46.06 2.80 -3.73
CA TRP A 169 -45.47 3.31 -2.46
C TRP A 169 -45.23 4.82 -2.43
N ASN A 170 -46.34 5.56 -2.32
CA ASN A 170 -46.56 6.85 -1.61
C ASN A 170 -45.45 7.91 -1.60
#